data_AF-A0A6J8BNA7-F1
#
_entry.id   AF-A0A6J8BNA7-F1
#
_cell.length_a   1.000
_cell.length_b   1.000
_cell.length_c   1.000
_cell.angle_alpha   90.00
_cell.angle_beta   90.00
_cell.angle_gamma   90.00
#
_symmetry.space_group_name_H-M   'P 1'
#
loop_
_entity.id
_entity.type
_entity.pdbx_description
1 polymer ?
#
loop_
_entity_poly.entity_id
_entity_poly.type
_entity_poly.pdbx_seq_one_letter_code
_entity_poly.pdbx_strand_id
1 'polypeptide(L)'
;MDINLRPQWRLWNFPSQRPVCGKCGILHYRICFANFKTCFKCGKKGHYARMCFARLPVKMKENLTIKKNKVKSQKRTERDRSRWIQHMERKQPMFELPFSNIRNTALVSVLEISNSAKVELKRIKEKLNEKNIECENLRHQSSQKDEEISNLKEQLHTMWERAQLYVKQNEEFREELEKFKSTPENLNINDLYWQNEFLRTENLRIITVSNNLKKQQHLEKSKIDVEYNELVKNHPIYLDLQLDYDQLQKTVDLMKDSTMGRKEEREKYEIKIVQLEMQIRQLQQQQQQQLQQQQQLQLQQQMWNQPQNVYNQRQSFTSSYNSRNNRGRFY
;
A
#
# COMPACT_ATOMS: atom_id res chain seq x y z
N MET A 1 -52.76 57.58 -2.04
CA MET A 1 -52.17 56.32 -2.54
C MET A 1 -50.66 56.53 -2.54
N ASP A 2 -50.00 56.18 -1.45
CA ASP A 2 -48.60 56.53 -1.22
C ASP A 2 -47.69 55.44 -1.78
N ILE A 3 -47.04 55.76 -2.90
CA ILE A 3 -46.09 54.87 -3.57
C ILE A 3 -44.75 55.02 -2.83
N ASN A 4 -44.48 54.06 -1.94
CA ASN A 4 -43.21 53.92 -1.23
C ASN A 4 -42.11 53.47 -2.20
N LEU A 5 -41.47 54.44 -2.88
CA LEU A 5 -40.25 54.22 -3.67
C LEU A 5 -39.05 54.06 -2.72
N ARG A 6 -38.83 52.86 -2.21
CA ARG A 6 -37.54 52.50 -1.59
C ARG A 6 -36.51 52.18 -2.69
N PRO A 7 -35.35 52.85 -2.73
CA PRO A 7 -34.31 52.59 -3.72
C PRO A 7 -33.75 51.16 -3.62
N GLN A 8 -33.69 50.44 -4.74
CA GLN A 8 -33.28 49.03 -4.85
C GLN A 8 -31.80 48.73 -4.50
N TRP A 9 -30.95 49.74 -4.26
CA TRP A 9 -29.52 49.50 -4.00
C TRP A 9 -29.20 48.99 -2.58
N ARG A 10 -30.19 48.90 -1.67
CA ARG A 10 -30.01 48.30 -0.32
C ARG A 10 -30.16 46.77 -0.27
N LEU A 11 -30.30 46.08 -1.41
CA LEU A 11 -30.37 44.61 -1.48
C LEU A 11 -29.02 43.91 -1.71
N TRP A 12 -27.92 44.66 -1.69
CA TRP A 12 -26.60 44.05 -1.55
C TRP A 12 -26.41 43.63 -0.09
N ASN A 13 -26.83 42.40 0.21
CA ASN A 13 -26.38 41.66 1.39
C ASN A 13 -24.86 41.53 1.32
N PHE A 14 -24.12 42.56 1.77
CA PHE A 14 -22.76 42.36 2.23
C PHE A 14 -22.86 41.37 3.39
N PRO A 15 -22.26 40.17 3.30
CA PRO A 15 -22.29 39.22 4.39
C PRO A 15 -21.48 39.79 5.56
N SER A 16 -22.15 40.56 6.42
CA SER A 16 -21.68 40.96 7.75
C SER A 16 -21.55 39.75 8.70
N GLN A 17 -21.57 38.53 8.17
CA GLN A 17 -21.35 37.33 8.95
C GLN A 17 -19.85 37.17 9.11
N ARG A 18 -19.30 37.73 10.19
CA ARG A 18 -17.96 37.34 10.64
C ARG A 18 -17.93 35.81 10.67
N PRO A 19 -16.90 35.16 10.10
CA PRO A 19 -16.89 33.71 9.97
C PRO A 19 -17.04 33.09 11.36
N VAL A 20 -18.04 32.23 11.53
CA VAL A 20 -18.16 31.40 12.72
C VAL A 20 -16.91 30.54 12.83
N CYS A 21 -16.41 30.32 14.05
CA CYS A 21 -15.21 29.54 14.23
C CYS A 21 -15.44 28.09 13.77
N GLY A 22 -14.66 27.60 12.79
CA GLY A 22 -14.79 26.23 12.26
C GLY A 22 -14.59 25.12 13.30
N LYS A 23 -14.01 25.44 14.47
CA LYS A 23 -13.81 24.49 15.58
C LYS A 23 -15.03 24.37 16.49
N CYS A 24 -15.70 25.48 16.80
CA CYS A 24 -16.73 25.52 17.84
C CYS A 24 -18.13 25.94 17.35
N GLY A 25 -18.23 26.50 16.14
CA GLY A 25 -19.46 27.02 15.54
C GLY A 25 -19.99 28.30 16.18
N ILE A 26 -19.25 28.91 17.10
CA ILE A 26 -19.62 30.16 17.79
C ILE A 26 -18.72 31.30 17.29
N LEU A 27 -19.24 32.52 17.31
CA LEU A 27 -18.53 33.75 16.93
C LEU A 27 -17.74 34.28 18.14
N HIS A 28 -16.41 34.41 18.01
CA HIS A 28 -15.54 34.93 19.06
C HIS A 28 -14.31 35.64 18.46
N TYR A 29 -13.68 36.54 19.21
CA TYR A 29 -12.50 37.29 18.75
C TYR A 29 -11.19 36.63 19.22
N ARG A 30 -10.31 36.28 18.28
CA ARG A 30 -8.94 35.72 18.44
C ARG A 30 -8.79 34.36 19.16
N ILE A 31 -9.47 34.09 20.26
CA ILE A 31 -9.24 32.89 21.08
C ILE A 31 -10.51 32.03 21.15
N CYS A 32 -10.40 30.77 20.71
CA CYS A 32 -11.48 29.79 20.77
C CYS A 32 -11.45 29.05 22.11
N PHE A 33 -12.48 29.21 22.95
CA PHE A 33 -12.60 28.45 24.20
C PHE A 33 -12.60 26.93 24.00
N ALA A 34 -12.96 26.44 22.80
CA ALA A 34 -12.90 25.01 22.49
C ALA A 34 -11.46 24.46 22.44
N ASN A 35 -10.43 25.30 22.25
CA ASN A 35 -9.03 24.85 22.31
C ASN A 35 -8.65 24.28 23.68
N PHE A 36 -9.27 24.78 24.76
CA PHE A 36 -8.96 24.36 26.12
C PHE A 36 -9.92 23.30 26.67
N LYS A 37 -10.94 22.90 25.91
CA LYS A 37 -11.90 21.86 26.29
C LYS A 37 -11.62 20.56 25.56
N THR A 38 -11.61 19.46 26.30
CA THR A 38 -11.57 18.09 25.77
C THR A 38 -12.97 17.66 25.35
N CYS A 39 -13.10 17.09 24.15
CA CYS A 39 -14.37 16.57 23.67
C CYS A 39 -14.76 15.30 24.44
N PHE A 40 -15.91 15.30 25.10
CA PHE A 40 -16.42 14.13 25.84
C PHE A 40 -16.69 12.89 24.97
N LYS A 41 -16.80 13.02 23.64
CA LYS A 41 -17.03 11.88 22.73
C LYS A 41 -15.74 11.20 22.26
N CYS A 42 -14.68 11.96 21.99
CA CYS A 42 -13.45 11.43 21.39
C CYS A 42 -12.18 11.68 22.21
N GLY A 43 -12.28 12.39 23.33
CA GLY A 43 -11.16 12.74 24.22
C GLY A 43 -10.23 13.84 23.70
N LYS A 44 -10.31 14.22 22.42
CA LYS A 44 -9.40 15.21 21.82
C LYS A 44 -9.79 16.64 22.19
N LYS A 45 -8.79 17.52 22.42
CA LYS A 45 -8.99 18.97 22.62
C LYS A 45 -9.39 19.65 21.31
N GLY A 46 -10.02 20.83 21.39
CA GLY A 46 -10.21 21.70 20.21
C GLY A 46 -11.61 21.73 19.61
N HIS A 47 -12.60 21.03 20.16
CA HIS A 47 -14.00 21.10 19.72
C HIS A 47 -14.97 20.65 20.83
N TYR A 48 -16.24 21.05 20.73
CA TYR A 48 -17.30 20.58 21.61
C TYR A 48 -17.87 19.23 21.14
N ALA A 49 -18.44 18.43 22.07
CA ALA A 49 -19.02 17.12 21.77
C ALA A 49 -20.14 17.14 20.69
N ARG A 50 -20.85 18.26 20.55
CA ARG A 50 -21.85 18.47 19.50
C ARG A 50 -21.26 18.66 18.09
N MET A 51 -20.01 19.14 18.02
CA MET A 51 -19.25 19.38 16.77
C MET A 51 -18.25 18.25 16.47
N CYS A 52 -18.31 17.15 17.21
CA CYS A 52 -17.37 16.04 17.05
C CYS A 52 -17.70 15.25 15.78
N PHE A 53 -16.83 15.34 14.77
CA PHE A 53 -16.91 14.55 13.54
C PHE A 53 -16.33 13.14 13.68
N ALA A 54 -15.71 12.82 14.83
CA ALA A 54 -15.29 11.47 15.11
C ALA A 54 -16.53 10.58 15.17
N ARG A 55 -16.73 9.78 14.12
CA ARG A 55 -17.71 8.69 14.11
C ARG A 55 -17.39 7.82 15.33
N LEU A 56 -18.42 7.53 16.12
CA LEU A 56 -18.37 6.75 17.36
C LEU A 56 -17.34 5.60 17.28
N PRO A 57 -16.60 5.33 18.37
CA PRO A 57 -15.61 4.27 18.41
C PRO A 57 -16.22 2.96 17.93
N VAL A 58 -15.45 2.25 17.11
CA VAL A 58 -15.82 1.06 16.33
C VAL A 58 -16.35 -0.10 17.19
N LYS A 59 -16.17 -0.05 18.51
CA LYS A 59 -16.57 -1.11 19.46
C LYS A 59 -18.08 -1.31 19.65
N MET A 60 -18.94 -0.57 18.95
CA MET A 60 -20.39 -0.85 18.86
C MET A 60 -20.89 -1.12 17.42
N LYS A 61 -19.99 -1.31 16.45
CA LYS A 61 -20.39 -1.50 15.03
C LYS A 61 -20.70 -2.93 14.60
N GLU A 62 -20.35 -3.95 15.37
CA GLU A 62 -20.63 -5.34 14.98
C GLU A 62 -22.12 -5.69 14.97
N ASN A 63 -22.98 -4.90 15.62
CA ASN A 63 -24.44 -5.06 15.56
C ASN A 63 -25.17 -4.03 14.66
N LEU A 64 -24.44 -3.18 13.91
CA LEU A 64 -25.02 -2.13 13.05
C LEU A 64 -24.56 -2.20 11.58
N THR A 65 -23.78 -3.20 11.20
CA THR A 65 -23.49 -3.55 9.79
C THR A 65 -24.65 -4.27 9.10
N ILE A 66 -25.72 -4.61 9.82
CA ILE A 66 -27.07 -4.77 9.23
C ILE A 66 -27.70 -3.38 8.99
N LYS A 67 -26.94 -2.44 8.40
CA LYS A 67 -27.51 -1.24 7.80
C LYS A 67 -27.90 -1.56 6.37
N LYS A 68 -29.03 -2.26 6.29
CA LYS A 68 -30.13 -1.99 5.36
C LYS A 68 -29.64 -1.37 4.05
N ASN A 69 -29.26 -2.23 3.11
CA ASN A 69 -29.80 -2.07 1.77
C ASN A 69 -31.31 -1.96 1.97
N LYS A 70 -31.84 -0.73 2.10
CA LYS A 70 -33.27 -0.49 2.01
C LYS A 70 -33.60 -0.76 0.55
N VAL A 71 -33.67 -2.04 0.20
CA VAL A 71 -34.35 -2.52 -0.99
C VAL A 71 -35.68 -1.79 -0.94
N LYS A 72 -35.86 -0.82 -1.85
CA LYS A 72 -37.14 -0.15 -1.99
C LYS A 72 -38.16 -1.28 -2.09
N SER A 73 -39.25 -1.22 -1.31
CA SER A 73 -40.26 -2.26 -1.41
C SER A 73 -40.65 -2.41 -2.88
N GLN A 74 -40.87 -3.63 -3.35
CA GLN A 74 -41.22 -3.88 -4.76
C GLN A 74 -42.35 -2.96 -5.22
N LYS A 75 -43.33 -2.67 -4.35
CA LYS A 75 -44.41 -1.70 -4.58
C LYS A 75 -43.93 -0.27 -4.88
N ARG A 76 -42.87 0.20 -4.21
CA ARG A 76 -42.29 1.52 -4.48
C ARG A 76 -41.51 1.52 -5.80
N THR A 77 -40.77 0.45 -6.08
CA THR A 77 -40.04 0.28 -7.35
C THR A 77 -41.01 0.24 -8.53
N GLU A 78 -42.11 -0.50 -8.40
CA GLU A 78 -43.17 -0.58 -9.41
C GLU A 78 -43.85 0.78 -9.61
N ARG A 79 -44.19 1.50 -8.54
CA ARG A 79 -44.79 2.84 -8.62
C ARG A 79 -43.85 3.86 -9.29
N ASP A 80 -42.56 3.82 -8.97
CA ASP A 80 -41.54 4.66 -9.62
C ASP A 80 -41.43 4.30 -11.11
N ARG A 81 -41.50 3.00 -11.47
CA ARG A 81 -41.51 2.51 -12.86
C ARG A 81 -42.76 2.97 -13.62
N SER A 82 -43.96 2.83 -13.06
CA SER A 82 -45.21 3.29 -13.70
C SER A 82 -45.22 4.81 -13.92
N ARG A 83 -44.71 5.60 -12.97
CA ARG A 83 -44.56 7.06 -13.13
C ARG A 83 -43.63 7.42 -14.29
N TRP A 84 -42.54 6.66 -14.45
CA TRP A 84 -41.62 6.85 -15.56
C TRP A 84 -42.25 6.47 -16.91
N ILE A 85 -42.96 5.34 -16.98
CA ILE A 85 -43.70 4.92 -18.19
C ILE A 85 -44.73 5.98 -18.58
N GLN A 86 -45.56 6.43 -17.63
CA GLN A 86 -46.57 7.46 -17.88
C GLN A 86 -45.95 8.80 -18.32
N HIS A 87 -44.76 9.15 -17.79
CA HIS A 87 -44.02 10.31 -18.26
C HIS A 87 -43.57 10.16 -19.72
N MET A 88 -43.09 8.97 -20.11
CA MET A 88 -42.67 8.68 -21.48
C MET A 88 -43.86 8.66 -22.45
N GLU A 89 -44.98 8.05 -22.06
CA GLU A 89 -46.24 8.06 -22.84
C GLU A 89 -46.78 9.48 -23.06
N ARG A 90 -46.73 10.33 -22.02
CA ARG A 90 -47.12 11.75 -22.17
C ARG A 90 -46.17 12.56 -23.05
N LYS A 91 -44.93 12.12 -23.24
CA LYS A 91 -43.96 12.74 -24.16
C LYS A 91 -44.01 12.16 -25.57
N GLN A 92 -44.67 11.03 -25.77
CA GLN A 92 -44.86 10.42 -27.07
C GLN A 92 -45.58 11.31 -28.11
N PRO A 93 -46.58 12.16 -27.79
CA PRO A 93 -47.22 13.03 -28.79
C PRO A 93 -46.33 14.17 -29.30
N MET A 94 -45.15 14.41 -28.72
CA MET A 94 -44.17 15.33 -29.32
C MET A 94 -43.52 14.77 -30.60
N PHE A 95 -43.62 13.46 -30.84
CA PHE A 95 -43.15 12.82 -32.08
C PHE A 95 -44.14 12.96 -33.24
N GLU A 96 -45.39 13.35 -32.98
CA GLU A 96 -46.43 13.57 -34.00
C GLU A 96 -46.41 14.99 -34.58
N LEU A 97 -45.52 15.86 -34.10
CA LEU A 97 -45.30 17.16 -34.73
C LEU A 97 -44.75 16.98 -36.15
N PRO A 98 -45.20 17.77 -37.15
CA PRO A 98 -44.91 17.60 -38.58
C PRO A 98 -43.42 17.77 -38.97
N PHE A 99 -42.53 17.97 -38.00
CA PHE A 99 -41.08 17.98 -38.20
C PHE A 99 -40.48 16.57 -38.27
N SER A 100 -41.24 15.51 -37.98
CA SER A 100 -40.78 14.12 -37.99
C SER A 100 -40.37 13.59 -39.37
N ASN A 101 -40.76 14.27 -40.45
CA ASN A 101 -40.41 13.91 -41.84
C ASN A 101 -39.30 14.75 -42.46
N ILE A 102 -38.75 15.73 -41.73
CA ILE A 102 -37.53 16.40 -42.19
C ILE A 102 -36.40 15.42 -41.90
N ARG A 103 -35.94 14.71 -42.93
CA ARG A 103 -34.69 13.93 -42.91
C ARG A 103 -33.53 14.90 -42.67
N ASN A 104 -33.37 15.33 -41.43
CA ASN A 104 -32.24 16.14 -41.02
C ASN A 104 -31.06 15.18 -40.89
N THR A 105 -30.35 14.97 -41.99
CA THR A 105 -29.16 14.11 -42.07
C THR A 105 -28.13 14.47 -41.01
N ALA A 106 -28.07 15.75 -40.60
CA ALA A 106 -27.23 16.20 -39.49
C ALA A 106 -27.71 15.68 -38.11
N LEU A 107 -29.02 15.54 -37.89
CA LEU A 107 -29.53 14.95 -36.64
C LEU A 107 -29.24 13.44 -36.57
N VAL A 108 -29.39 12.74 -37.70
CA VAL A 108 -29.09 11.30 -37.78
C VAL A 108 -27.60 11.05 -37.52
N SER A 109 -26.71 11.83 -38.12
CA SER A 109 -25.27 11.69 -37.87
C SER A 109 -24.88 11.97 -36.42
N VAL A 110 -25.49 12.98 -35.78
CA VAL A 110 -25.27 13.26 -34.36
C VAL A 110 -25.77 12.10 -33.47
N LEU A 111 -26.91 11.49 -33.79
CA LEU A 111 -27.42 10.32 -33.07
C LEU A 111 -26.54 9.08 -33.28
N GLU A 112 -26.03 8.86 -34.48
CA GLU A 112 -25.08 7.77 -34.78
C GLU A 112 -23.78 7.94 -34.00
N ILE A 113 -23.21 9.16 -33.96
CA ILE A 113 -22.04 9.48 -33.12
C ILE A 113 -22.35 9.23 -31.64
N SER A 114 -23.53 9.64 -31.16
CA SER A 114 -23.94 9.39 -29.77
C SER A 114 -24.05 7.89 -29.46
N ASN A 115 -24.56 7.08 -30.38
CA ASN A 115 -24.67 5.64 -30.21
C ASN A 115 -23.30 4.96 -30.25
N SER A 116 -22.42 5.36 -31.18
CA SER A 116 -21.03 4.90 -31.24
C SER A 116 -20.29 5.22 -29.93
N ALA A 117 -20.41 6.45 -29.44
CA ALA A 117 -19.82 6.86 -28.15
C ALA A 117 -20.36 6.04 -26.97
N LYS A 118 -21.65 5.70 -26.95
CA LYS A 118 -22.23 4.83 -25.90
C LYS A 118 -21.65 3.42 -25.93
N VAL A 119 -21.45 2.85 -27.12
CA VAL A 119 -20.84 1.52 -27.29
C VAL A 119 -19.40 1.54 -26.80
N GLU A 120 -18.62 2.56 -27.18
CA GLU A 120 -17.24 2.70 -26.72
C GLU A 120 -17.15 2.93 -25.21
N LEU A 121 -18.04 3.75 -24.62
CA LEU A 121 -18.12 3.91 -23.16
C LEU A 121 -18.43 2.59 -22.45
N LYS A 122 -19.31 1.76 -23.02
CA LYS A 122 -19.62 0.43 -22.47
C LYS A 122 -18.38 -0.47 -22.51
N ARG A 123 -17.67 -0.51 -23.64
CA ARG A 123 -16.43 -1.27 -23.81
C ARG A 123 -15.33 -0.80 -22.84
N ILE A 124 -15.14 0.50 -22.68
CA ILE A 124 -14.18 1.06 -21.71
C ILE A 124 -14.54 0.65 -20.28
N LYS A 125 -15.84 0.68 -19.94
CA LYS A 125 -16.31 0.26 -18.62
C LYS A 125 -16.07 -1.22 -18.35
N GLU A 126 -16.26 -2.08 -19.34
CA GLU A 126 -15.95 -3.52 -19.27
C GLU A 126 -14.45 -3.74 -19.05
N LYS A 127 -13.59 -3.11 -19.85
CA LYS A 127 -12.12 -3.16 -19.67
C LYS A 127 -11.67 -2.67 -18.29
N LEU A 128 -12.27 -1.59 -17.79
CA LEU A 128 -11.97 -1.07 -16.46
C LEU A 128 -12.36 -2.07 -15.36
N ASN A 129 -13.49 -2.77 -15.54
CA ASN A 129 -13.91 -3.79 -14.60
C ASN A 129 -12.99 -5.01 -14.61
N GLU A 130 -12.55 -5.47 -15.79
CA GLU A 130 -11.54 -6.53 -15.93
C GLU A 130 -10.24 -6.15 -15.22
N LYS A 131 -9.73 -4.94 -15.44
CA LYS A 131 -8.52 -4.44 -14.77
C LYS A 131 -8.69 -4.30 -13.25
N ASN A 132 -9.87 -3.92 -12.77
CA ASN A 132 -10.13 -3.90 -11.32
C ASN A 132 -10.07 -5.30 -10.70
N ILE A 133 -10.66 -6.30 -11.36
CA ILE A 133 -10.60 -7.70 -10.90
C ILE A 133 -9.14 -8.20 -10.90
N GLU A 134 -8.38 -7.89 -11.95
CA GLU A 134 -6.95 -8.21 -12.02
C GLU A 134 -6.17 -7.58 -10.84
N CYS A 135 -6.41 -6.29 -10.54
CA CYS A 135 -5.80 -5.62 -9.39
C CYS A 135 -6.21 -6.26 -8.04
N GLU A 136 -7.45 -6.70 -7.89
CA GLU A 136 -7.90 -7.40 -6.66
C GLU A 136 -7.20 -8.75 -6.49
N ASN A 137 -7.05 -9.51 -7.58
CA ASN A 137 -6.31 -10.77 -7.57
C ASN A 137 -4.84 -10.57 -7.19
N LEU A 138 -4.18 -9.57 -7.78
CA LEU A 138 -2.78 -9.25 -7.45
C LEU A 138 -2.63 -8.81 -5.97
N ARG A 139 -3.58 -8.05 -5.43
CA ARG A 139 -3.59 -7.69 -4.00
C ARG A 139 -3.72 -8.92 -3.10
N HIS A 140 -4.55 -9.88 -3.49
CA HIS A 140 -4.70 -11.12 -2.74
C HIS A 140 -3.42 -11.96 -2.76
N GLN A 141 -2.78 -12.10 -3.93
CA GLN A 141 -1.50 -12.79 -4.07
C GLN A 141 -0.39 -12.12 -3.24
N SER A 142 -0.28 -10.80 -3.29
CA SER A 142 0.66 -10.04 -2.45
C SER A 142 0.43 -10.32 -0.97
N SER A 143 -0.83 -10.32 -0.51
CA SER A 143 -1.17 -10.62 0.88
C SER A 143 -0.78 -12.04 1.31
N GLN A 144 -0.92 -13.03 0.42
CA GLN A 144 -0.46 -14.40 0.69
C GLN A 144 1.06 -14.47 0.82
N LYS A 145 1.80 -13.76 -0.05
CA LYS A 145 3.26 -13.69 0.02
C LYS A 145 3.75 -13.00 1.28
N ASP A 146 3.08 -11.96 1.73
CA ASP A 146 3.40 -11.30 3.00
C ASP A 146 3.22 -12.24 4.20
N GLU A 147 2.18 -13.09 4.19
CA GLU A 147 1.94 -14.11 5.21
C GLU A 147 3.02 -15.22 5.18
N GLU A 148 3.37 -15.72 4.00
CA GLU A 148 4.49 -16.67 3.81
C GLU A 148 5.81 -16.09 4.38
N ILE A 149 6.13 -14.84 4.05
CA ILE A 149 7.33 -14.15 4.56
C ILE A 149 7.28 -14.02 6.09
N SER A 150 6.11 -13.72 6.67
CA SER A 150 5.95 -13.63 8.12
C SER A 150 6.22 -14.98 8.79
N ASN A 151 5.69 -16.06 8.25
CA ASN A 151 5.91 -17.42 8.77
C ASN A 151 7.39 -17.83 8.66
N LEU A 152 8.04 -17.56 7.52
CA LEU A 152 9.47 -17.84 7.36
C LEU A 152 10.34 -17.06 8.35
N LYS A 153 9.99 -15.81 8.66
CA LYS A 153 10.68 -15.02 9.70
C LYS A 153 10.54 -15.64 11.08
N GLU A 154 9.35 -16.13 11.43
CA GLU A 154 9.10 -16.82 12.70
C GLU A 154 9.91 -18.12 12.78
N GLN A 155 9.93 -18.92 11.72
CA GLN A 155 10.77 -20.12 11.65
C GLN A 155 12.26 -19.81 11.84
N LEU A 156 12.76 -18.78 11.16
CA LEU A 156 14.16 -18.35 11.29
C LEU A 156 14.49 -17.90 12.72
N HIS A 157 13.56 -17.19 13.38
CA HIS A 157 13.70 -16.82 14.79
C HIS A 157 13.80 -18.04 15.70
N THR A 158 12.90 -19.01 15.55
CA THR A 158 12.93 -20.25 16.36
C THR A 158 14.21 -21.07 16.13
N MET A 159 14.72 -21.13 14.89
CA MET A 159 15.99 -21.77 14.59
C MET A 159 17.17 -21.05 15.25
N TRP A 160 17.15 -19.72 15.26
CA TRP A 160 18.17 -18.92 15.93
C TRP A 160 18.17 -19.14 17.44
N GLU A 161 17.00 -19.18 18.08
CA GLU A 161 16.89 -19.50 19.52
C GLU A 161 17.42 -20.89 19.85
N ARG A 162 17.11 -21.90 19.02
CA ARG A 162 17.69 -23.25 19.18
C ARG A 162 19.20 -23.25 19.05
N ALA A 163 19.76 -22.51 18.08
CA ALA A 163 21.20 -22.38 17.93
C ALA A 163 21.85 -21.75 19.16
N GLN A 164 21.24 -20.71 19.75
CA GLN A 164 21.71 -20.11 21.00
C GLN A 164 21.69 -21.10 22.17
N LEU A 165 20.65 -21.94 22.27
CA LEU A 165 20.58 -23.00 23.28
C LEU A 165 21.73 -24.01 23.12
N TYR A 166 22.04 -24.43 21.90
CA TYR A 166 23.15 -25.35 21.64
C TYR A 166 24.51 -24.73 21.97
N VAL A 167 24.72 -23.44 21.67
CA VAL A 167 25.94 -22.73 22.07
C VAL A 167 26.11 -22.78 23.58
N LYS A 168 25.04 -22.49 24.33
CA LYS A 168 25.06 -22.54 25.81
C LYS A 168 25.32 -23.95 26.33
N GLN A 169 24.67 -24.97 25.77
CA GLN A 169 24.93 -26.38 26.15
C GLN A 169 26.38 -26.77 25.89
N ASN A 170 26.96 -26.34 24.77
CA ASN A 170 28.37 -26.59 24.46
C ASN A 170 29.33 -25.89 25.44
N GLU A 171 28.98 -24.69 25.92
CA GLU A 171 29.75 -24.01 26.98
C GLU A 171 29.69 -24.80 28.31
N GLU A 172 28.50 -25.27 28.71
CA GLU A 172 28.32 -26.11 29.90
C GLU A 172 29.15 -27.41 29.80
N PHE A 173 29.09 -28.12 28.66
CA PHE A 173 29.92 -29.31 28.41
C PHE A 173 31.42 -29.00 28.46
N ARG A 174 31.84 -27.84 27.95
CA ARG A 174 33.24 -27.42 27.99
C ARG A 174 33.71 -27.16 29.41
N GLU A 175 32.88 -26.55 30.26
CA GLU A 175 33.17 -26.35 31.69
C GLU A 175 33.24 -27.69 32.44
N GLU A 176 32.36 -28.64 32.14
CA GLU A 176 32.41 -30.00 32.70
C GLU A 176 33.71 -30.71 32.30
N LEU A 177 34.10 -30.65 31.02
CA LEU A 177 35.37 -31.19 30.55
C LEU A 177 36.57 -30.59 31.27
N GLU A 178 36.55 -29.28 31.55
CA GLU A 178 37.64 -28.62 32.25
C GLU A 178 37.72 -29.05 33.74
N LYS A 179 36.56 -29.28 34.39
CA LYS A 179 36.52 -29.90 35.72
C LYS A 179 37.09 -31.32 35.70
N PHE A 180 36.73 -32.13 34.70
CA PHE A 180 37.25 -33.50 34.54
C PHE A 180 38.76 -33.54 34.31
N LYS A 181 39.34 -32.60 33.54
CA LYS A 181 40.80 -32.52 33.36
C LYS A 181 41.54 -32.19 34.66
N SER A 182 40.89 -31.45 35.56
CA SER A 182 41.49 -31.09 36.85
C SER A 182 41.53 -32.24 37.88
N THR A 183 40.84 -33.35 37.60
CA THR A 183 40.92 -34.61 38.36
C THR A 183 41.88 -35.58 37.66
N PRO A 184 43.08 -35.86 38.21
CA PRO A 184 44.15 -36.55 37.48
C PRO A 184 44.00 -38.08 37.31
N GLU A 185 42.86 -38.71 37.58
CA GLU A 185 42.72 -40.17 37.46
C GLU A 185 41.44 -40.58 36.73
N ASN A 186 41.62 -41.33 35.63
CA ASN A 186 40.63 -41.94 34.73
C ASN A 186 39.92 -41.05 33.70
N LEU A 187 40.56 -40.87 32.53
CA LEU A 187 39.86 -40.51 31.29
C LEU A 187 40.02 -41.61 30.25
N ASN A 188 38.89 -42.16 29.81
CA ASN A 188 38.81 -43.12 28.70
C ASN A 188 38.90 -42.37 27.37
N ILE A 189 40.07 -42.41 26.73
CA ILE A 189 40.40 -41.70 25.49
C ILE A 189 39.38 -41.97 24.36
N ASN A 190 38.71 -43.12 24.37
CA ASN A 190 37.73 -43.48 23.34
C ASN A 190 36.46 -42.60 23.38
N ASP A 191 36.01 -42.17 24.56
CA ASP A 191 34.76 -41.38 24.66
C ASP A 191 34.96 -39.95 24.13
N LEU A 192 36.15 -39.37 24.33
CA LEU A 192 36.53 -38.07 23.77
C LEU A 192 36.64 -38.10 22.24
N TYR A 193 37.08 -39.22 21.67
CA TYR A 193 37.17 -39.38 20.22
C TYR A 193 35.77 -39.36 19.56
N TRP A 194 34.82 -40.11 20.11
CA TRP A 194 33.46 -40.18 19.57
C TRP A 194 32.70 -38.84 19.70
N GLN A 195 32.88 -38.09 20.79
CA GLN A 195 32.33 -36.74 20.91
C GLN A 195 32.90 -35.78 19.87
N ASN A 196 34.20 -35.85 19.59
CA ASN A 196 34.84 -34.98 18.60
C ASN A 196 34.35 -35.30 17.17
N GLU A 197 34.22 -36.59 16.86
CA GLU A 197 33.71 -37.03 15.55
C GLU A 197 32.24 -36.64 15.36
N PHE A 198 31.42 -36.73 16.41
CA PHE A 198 30.04 -36.25 16.37
C PHE A 198 29.97 -34.74 16.07
N LEU A 199 30.76 -33.91 16.77
CA LEU A 199 30.81 -32.46 16.55
C LEU A 199 31.32 -32.09 15.15
N ARG A 200 32.28 -32.84 14.60
CA ARG A 200 32.73 -32.67 13.20
C ARG A 200 31.60 -32.94 12.23
N THR A 201 30.88 -34.04 12.42
CA THR A 201 29.78 -34.44 11.55
C THR A 201 28.66 -33.39 11.56
N GLU A 202 28.32 -32.86 12.73
CA GLU A 202 27.27 -31.84 12.87
C GLU A 202 27.69 -30.48 12.30
N ASN A 203 28.96 -30.07 12.47
CA ASN A 203 29.49 -28.88 11.81
C ASN A 203 29.40 -28.98 10.28
N LEU A 204 29.72 -30.14 9.69
CA LEU A 204 29.58 -30.35 8.25
C LEU A 204 28.13 -30.25 7.78
N ARG A 205 27.17 -30.73 8.58
CA ARG A 205 25.73 -30.55 8.29
C ARG A 205 25.33 -29.08 8.31
N ILE A 206 25.74 -28.32 9.32
CA ILE A 206 25.46 -26.89 9.44
C ILE A 206 26.02 -26.11 8.24
N ILE A 207 27.27 -26.40 7.84
CA ILE A 207 27.91 -25.78 6.67
C ILE A 207 27.10 -26.08 5.40
N THR A 208 26.66 -27.34 5.24
CA THR A 208 25.87 -27.77 4.07
C THR A 208 24.53 -27.03 4.01
N VAL A 209 23.80 -26.94 5.13
CA VAL A 209 22.53 -26.19 5.20
C VAL A 209 22.74 -24.71 4.90
N SER A 210 23.78 -24.09 5.47
CA SER A 210 24.12 -22.68 5.22
C SER A 210 24.40 -22.40 3.73
N ASN A 211 25.15 -23.28 3.07
CA ASN A 211 25.44 -23.15 1.65
C ASN A 211 24.18 -23.32 0.77
N ASN A 212 23.27 -24.22 1.14
CA ASN A 212 22.00 -24.38 0.44
C ASN A 212 21.10 -23.15 0.61
N LEU A 213 21.05 -22.56 1.80
CA LEU A 213 20.31 -21.31 2.05
C LEU A 213 20.85 -20.15 1.20
N LYS A 214 22.18 -19.99 1.12
CA LYS A 214 22.80 -18.96 0.27
C LYS A 214 22.46 -19.14 -1.21
N LYS A 215 22.45 -20.38 -1.69
CA LYS A 215 22.02 -20.69 -3.07
C LYS A 215 20.56 -20.33 -3.31
N GLN A 216 19.67 -20.65 -2.37
CA GLN A 216 18.25 -20.27 -2.46
C GLN A 216 18.06 -18.76 -2.50
N GLN A 217 18.74 -18.01 -1.62
CA GLN A 217 18.69 -16.55 -1.62
C GLN A 217 19.16 -15.94 -2.96
N HIS A 218 20.19 -16.51 -3.58
CA HIS A 218 20.67 -16.04 -4.88
C HIS A 218 19.67 -16.33 -6.01
N LEU A 219 18.99 -17.48 -5.97
CA LEU A 219 17.92 -17.84 -6.91
C LEU A 219 16.69 -16.94 -6.75
N GLU A 220 16.30 -16.63 -5.51
CA GLU A 220 15.18 -15.72 -5.24
C GLU A 220 15.49 -14.30 -5.68
N LYS A 221 16.70 -13.81 -5.41
CA LYS A 221 17.15 -12.51 -5.88
C LYS A 221 17.10 -12.41 -7.40
N SER A 222 17.57 -13.43 -8.13
CA SER A 222 17.51 -13.40 -9.59
C SER A 222 16.07 -13.42 -10.11
N LYS A 223 15.13 -14.11 -9.44
CA LYS A 223 13.71 -14.08 -9.79
C LYS A 223 13.12 -12.69 -9.61
N ILE A 224 13.41 -12.03 -8.49
CA ILE A 224 12.95 -10.66 -8.21
C ILE A 224 13.50 -9.68 -9.25
N ASP A 225 14.77 -9.82 -9.66
CA ASP A 225 15.37 -8.97 -10.69
C ASP A 225 14.69 -9.17 -12.06
N VAL A 226 14.28 -10.39 -12.41
CA VAL A 226 13.52 -10.67 -13.63
C VAL A 226 12.11 -10.06 -13.56
N GLU A 227 11.40 -10.28 -12.45
CA GLU A 227 10.02 -9.79 -12.26
C GLU A 227 9.97 -8.26 -12.20
N TYR A 228 10.96 -7.61 -11.58
CA TYR A 228 11.11 -6.16 -11.60
C TYR A 228 11.30 -5.62 -13.02
N ASN A 229 12.15 -6.27 -13.83
CA ASN A 229 12.34 -5.86 -15.23
C ASN A 229 11.07 -6.01 -16.07
N GLU A 230 10.22 -7.00 -15.80
CA GLU A 230 8.91 -7.14 -16.44
C GLU A 230 7.92 -6.07 -15.95
N LEU A 231 7.89 -5.78 -14.65
CA LEU A 231 7.02 -4.73 -14.09
C LEU A 231 7.37 -3.34 -14.62
N VAL A 232 8.66 -3.01 -14.73
CA VAL A 232 9.12 -1.74 -15.30
C VAL A 232 8.71 -1.61 -16.77
N LYS A 233 8.85 -2.68 -17.56
CA LYS A 233 8.40 -2.71 -18.96
C LYS A 233 6.90 -2.54 -19.11
N ASN A 234 6.11 -3.01 -18.14
CA ASN A 234 4.65 -2.94 -18.17
C ASN A 234 4.07 -1.70 -17.46
N HIS A 235 4.91 -0.80 -16.94
CA HIS A 235 4.43 0.39 -16.25
C HIS A 235 3.76 1.36 -17.25
N PRO A 236 2.55 1.87 -17.00
CA PRO A 236 1.79 2.68 -17.97
C PRO A 236 2.57 3.90 -18.49
N ILE A 237 3.24 4.62 -17.59
CA ILE A 237 4.08 5.78 -17.93
C ILE A 237 5.27 5.39 -18.81
N TYR A 238 5.86 4.21 -18.58
CA TYR A 238 6.98 3.72 -19.39
C TYR A 238 6.49 3.30 -20.78
N LEU A 239 5.34 2.63 -20.85
CA LEU A 239 4.70 2.24 -22.11
C LEU A 239 4.29 3.45 -22.95
N ASP A 240 3.72 4.49 -22.35
CA ASP A 240 3.33 5.71 -23.06
C ASP A 240 4.57 6.45 -23.62
N LEU A 241 5.63 6.59 -22.81
CA LEU A 241 6.89 7.20 -23.26
C LEU A 241 7.61 6.35 -24.33
N GLN A 242 7.56 5.03 -24.22
CA GLN A 242 8.14 4.11 -25.20
C GLN A 242 7.37 4.15 -26.52
N LEU A 243 6.04 4.25 -26.46
CA LEU A 243 5.19 4.37 -27.64
C LEU A 243 5.48 5.69 -28.39
N ASP A 244 5.60 6.80 -27.66
CA ASP A 244 5.95 8.11 -28.23
C ASP A 244 7.35 8.08 -28.86
N TYR A 245 8.33 7.43 -28.20
CA TYR A 245 9.67 7.21 -28.72
C TYR A 245 9.65 6.38 -30.02
N ASP A 246 8.95 5.24 -30.04
CA ASP A 246 8.88 4.35 -31.20
C ASP A 246 8.17 5.02 -32.40
N GLN A 247 7.14 5.83 -32.14
CA GLN A 247 6.47 6.62 -33.17
C GLN A 247 7.38 7.69 -33.75
N LEU A 248 8.11 8.43 -32.90
CA LEU A 248 9.09 9.42 -33.31
C LEU A 248 10.21 8.79 -34.13
N GLN A 249 10.75 7.66 -33.68
CA GLN A 249 11.81 6.94 -34.38
C GLN A 249 11.36 6.51 -35.78
N LYS A 250 10.15 5.93 -35.89
CA LYS A 250 9.55 5.58 -37.20
C LYS A 250 9.39 6.79 -38.11
N THR A 251 8.96 7.94 -37.59
CA THR A 251 8.86 9.16 -38.41
C THR A 251 10.23 9.64 -38.90
N VAL A 252 11.25 9.57 -38.05
CA VAL A 252 12.64 9.91 -38.42
C VAL A 252 13.15 8.97 -39.50
N ASP A 253 12.90 7.68 -39.39
CA ASP A 253 13.35 6.69 -40.38
C ASP A 253 12.61 6.86 -41.72
N LEU A 254 11.30 7.13 -41.72
CA LEU A 254 10.55 7.47 -42.93
C LEU A 254 11.05 8.76 -43.59
N MET A 255 11.54 9.73 -42.81
CA MET A 255 12.14 10.95 -43.35
C MET A 255 13.54 10.71 -43.92
N LYS A 256 14.31 9.72 -43.42
CA LYS A 256 15.63 9.35 -43.98
C LYS A 256 15.53 8.91 -45.44
N ASP A 257 14.46 8.22 -45.80
CA ASP A 257 14.24 7.73 -47.17
C ASP A 257 13.65 8.79 -48.12
N SER A 258 13.16 9.92 -47.60
CA SER A 258 12.67 11.04 -48.40
C SER A 258 13.79 12.02 -48.75
N THR A 259 14.14 12.09 -50.04
CA THR A 259 15.12 13.03 -50.61
C THR A 259 14.71 14.51 -50.47
N MET A 260 13.48 14.80 -50.05
CA MET A 260 12.90 16.15 -49.96
C MET A 260 12.49 16.57 -48.54
N GLY A 261 12.77 15.76 -47.51
CA GLY A 261 12.47 16.10 -46.13
C GLY A 261 13.35 17.23 -45.59
N ARG A 262 12.76 18.37 -45.24
CA ARG A 262 13.44 19.56 -44.67
C ARG A 262 14.34 19.14 -43.51
N LYS A 263 15.65 19.32 -43.66
CA LYS A 263 16.69 18.98 -42.66
C LYS A 263 16.35 19.52 -41.26
N GLU A 264 15.74 20.70 -41.20
CA GLU A 264 15.28 21.34 -39.96
C GLU A 264 14.18 20.58 -39.21
N GLU A 265 13.27 19.88 -39.90
CA GLU A 265 12.24 19.08 -39.23
C GLU A 265 12.86 17.81 -38.63
N ARG A 266 13.80 17.17 -39.33
CA ARG A 266 14.56 16.03 -38.80
C ARG A 266 15.33 16.40 -37.53
N GLU A 267 16.08 17.50 -37.56
CA GLU A 267 16.81 17.98 -36.38
C GLU A 267 15.88 18.28 -35.19
N LYS A 268 14.67 18.83 -35.43
CA LYS A 268 13.67 19.02 -34.36
C LYS A 268 13.23 17.72 -33.71
N TYR A 269 13.00 16.67 -34.50
CA TYR A 269 12.59 15.36 -33.98
C TYR A 269 13.73 14.64 -33.26
N GLU A 270 14.96 14.71 -33.77
CA GLU A 270 16.15 14.17 -33.10
C GLU A 270 16.39 14.84 -31.73
N ILE A 271 16.25 16.16 -31.64
CA ILE A 271 16.33 16.88 -30.36
C ILE A 271 15.24 16.41 -29.39
N LYS A 272 14.01 16.21 -29.90
CA LYS A 272 12.88 15.74 -29.07
C LYS A 272 13.11 14.31 -28.57
N ILE A 273 13.70 13.43 -29.37
CA ILE A 273 14.08 12.07 -28.98
C ILE A 273 15.12 12.10 -27.86
N VAL A 274 16.19 12.90 -28.01
CA VAL A 274 17.22 13.05 -26.97
C VAL A 274 16.64 13.59 -25.66
N GLN A 275 15.70 14.53 -25.73
CA GLN A 275 14.99 15.05 -24.55
C GLN A 275 14.17 13.96 -23.85
N LEU A 276 13.45 13.13 -24.61
CA LEU A 276 12.66 12.02 -24.06
C LEU A 276 13.58 10.96 -23.42
N GLU A 277 14.68 10.59 -24.06
CA GLU A 277 15.66 9.66 -23.47
C GLU A 277 16.21 10.17 -22.13
N MET A 278 16.52 11.47 -22.04
CA MET A 278 17.01 12.07 -20.82
C MET A 278 15.96 12.03 -19.71
N GLN A 279 14.69 12.29 -20.03
CA GLN A 279 13.58 12.18 -19.07
C GLN A 279 13.39 10.74 -18.58
N ILE A 280 13.48 9.75 -19.47
CA ILE A 280 13.38 8.33 -19.12
C ILE A 280 14.51 7.95 -18.15
N ARG A 281 15.77 8.34 -18.44
CA ARG A 281 16.92 8.07 -17.54
C ARG A 281 16.75 8.72 -16.18
N GLN A 282 16.22 9.95 -16.14
CA GLN A 282 15.96 10.66 -14.88
C GLN A 282 14.90 9.96 -14.03
N LEU A 283 13.81 9.50 -14.65
CA LEU A 283 12.76 8.72 -13.97
C LEU A 283 13.30 7.39 -13.43
N GLN A 284 14.14 6.70 -14.21
CA GLN A 284 14.80 5.47 -13.77
C GLN A 284 15.71 5.71 -12.55
N GLN A 285 16.50 6.78 -12.55
CA GLN A 285 17.32 7.15 -11.39
C GLN A 285 16.47 7.47 -10.15
N GLN A 286 15.36 8.20 -10.32
CA GLN A 286 14.45 8.51 -9.20
C GLN A 286 13.84 7.23 -8.60
N GLN A 287 13.40 6.28 -9.43
CA GLN A 287 12.89 5.00 -8.95
C GLN A 287 13.94 4.19 -8.20
N GLN A 288 15.19 4.15 -8.70
CA GLN A 288 16.29 3.48 -7.99
C GLN A 288 16.56 4.11 -6.62
N GLN A 289 16.56 5.45 -6.52
CA GLN A 289 16.73 6.15 -5.25
C GLN A 289 15.60 5.85 -4.27
N GLN A 290 14.35 5.81 -4.74
CA GLN A 290 13.20 5.44 -3.89
C GLN A 290 13.33 4.01 -3.36
N LEU A 291 13.76 3.07 -4.21
CA LEU A 291 13.98 1.68 -3.80
C LEU A 291 15.07 1.56 -2.74
N GLN A 292 16.19 2.28 -2.92
CA GLN A 292 17.27 2.33 -1.93
C GLN A 292 16.79 2.90 -0.59
N GLN A 293 15.98 3.97 -0.61
CA GLN A 293 15.39 4.53 0.61
C GLN A 293 14.46 3.53 1.31
N GLN A 294 13.64 2.79 0.56
CA GLN A 294 12.78 1.75 1.13
C GLN A 294 13.60 0.61 1.77
N GLN A 295 14.69 0.17 1.12
CA GLN A 295 15.59 -0.84 1.68
C GLN A 295 16.27 -0.34 2.98
N GLN A 296 16.70 0.92 3.02
CA GLN A 296 17.26 1.53 4.23
C GLN A 296 16.24 1.59 5.37
N LEU A 297 15.00 1.97 5.08
CA LEU A 297 13.91 1.98 6.07
C LEU A 297 13.61 0.57 6.59
N GLN A 298 13.63 -0.45 5.73
CA GLN A 298 13.47 -1.84 6.16
C GLN A 298 14.60 -2.29 7.07
N LEU A 299 15.86 -1.96 6.76
CA LEU A 299 17.01 -2.25 7.62
C LEU A 299 16.90 -1.53 8.97
N GLN A 300 16.47 -0.27 8.98
CA GLN A 300 16.22 0.46 10.23
C GLN A 300 15.11 -0.19 11.06
N GLN A 301 14.01 -0.61 10.43
CA GLN A 301 12.94 -1.34 11.12
C GLN A 301 13.43 -2.67 11.68
N GLN A 302 14.28 -3.40 10.95
CA GLN A 302 14.89 -4.63 11.44
C GLN A 302 15.79 -4.37 12.66
N MET A 303 16.61 -3.31 12.64
CA MET A 303 17.43 -2.91 13.80
C MET A 303 16.58 -2.49 15.01
N TRP A 304 15.50 -1.74 14.79
CA TRP A 304 14.58 -1.33 15.85
C TRP A 304 13.79 -2.50 16.44
N ASN A 305 13.47 -3.51 15.62
CA ASN A 305 12.75 -4.71 16.05
C ASN A 305 13.68 -5.80 16.56
N GLN A 306 15.01 -5.61 16.60
CA GLN A 306 15.86 -6.51 17.36
C GLN A 306 15.48 -6.35 18.85
N PRO A 307 14.97 -7.41 19.50
CA PRO A 307 14.62 -7.32 20.91
C PRO A 307 15.86 -6.90 21.70
N GLN A 308 15.66 -6.04 22.70
CA GLN A 308 16.64 -5.63 23.73
C GLN A 308 17.13 -6.83 24.60
N ASN A 309 17.20 -8.04 24.05
CA ASN A 309 17.57 -9.29 24.70
C ASN A 309 18.98 -9.28 25.29
N VAL A 310 19.84 -8.33 24.89
CA VAL A 310 21.14 -8.13 25.51
C VAL A 310 21.01 -7.56 26.93
N TYR A 311 19.95 -6.83 27.27
CA TYR A 311 19.75 -6.25 28.60
C TYR A 311 19.10 -7.22 29.60
N ASN A 312 18.26 -8.15 29.12
CA ASN A 312 17.64 -9.16 29.98
C ASN A 312 18.55 -10.34 30.32
N GLN A 313 19.60 -10.62 29.52
CA GLN A 313 20.60 -11.62 29.87
C GLN A 313 21.55 -11.17 31.00
N ARG A 314 21.69 -9.88 31.31
CA ARG A 314 22.53 -9.42 32.44
C ARG A 314 21.83 -9.49 33.81
N GLN A 315 20.50 -9.50 33.88
CA GLN A 315 19.80 -9.58 35.18
C GLN A 315 19.57 -11.02 35.67
N SER A 316 19.67 -12.02 34.80
CA SER A 316 19.58 -13.43 35.20
C SER A 316 20.87 -13.99 35.81
N PHE A 317 22.03 -13.34 35.63
CA PHE A 317 23.28 -13.77 36.27
C PHE A 317 23.46 -13.25 37.71
N THR A 318 22.79 -12.18 38.11
CA THR A 318 22.93 -11.63 39.49
C THR A 318 21.95 -12.22 40.50
N SER A 319 20.87 -12.89 40.04
CA SER A 319 19.90 -13.53 40.94
C SER A 319 20.32 -14.94 41.40
N SER A 320 21.22 -15.62 40.67
CA SER A 320 21.68 -16.98 41.03
C SER A 320 22.72 -16.99 42.18
N TYR A 321 23.37 -15.86 42.47
CA TYR A 321 24.39 -15.80 43.52
C TYR A 321 23.86 -15.62 44.95
N ASN A 322 22.58 -15.29 45.15
CA ASN A 322 22.01 -15.06 46.49
C ASN A 322 21.22 -16.24 47.08
N SER A 323 21.05 -17.36 46.37
CA SER A 323 20.26 -18.49 46.87
C SER A 323 21.07 -19.60 47.57
N ARG A 324 22.41 -19.54 47.56
CA ARG A 324 23.27 -20.59 48.14
C ARG A 324 23.66 -20.42 49.62
N ASN A 325 23.34 -19.29 50.27
CA ASN A 325 23.78 -19.05 51.66
C ASN A 325 22.75 -19.34 52.77
N ASN A 326 21.61 -19.98 52.48
CA ASN A 326 20.54 -20.14 53.48
C ASN A 326 20.19 -21.59 53.87
N ARG A 327 21.14 -22.53 53.76
CA ARG A 327 20.99 -23.89 54.32
C ARG A 327 22.14 -24.19 55.28
N GLY A 328 22.00 -23.74 56.52
CA GLY A 328 22.98 -24.07 57.56
C GLY A 328 22.73 -23.37 58.88
N ARG A 329 21.56 -23.60 59.51
CA ARG A 329 21.37 -23.42 60.95
C ARG A 329 20.00 -23.95 61.40
N PHE A 330 19.95 -25.23 61.72
CA PHE A 330 19.06 -25.75 62.75
C PHE A 330 19.84 -26.86 63.47
N TYR A 331 20.31 -26.52 64.66
CA TYR A 331 20.64 -27.43 65.75
C TYR A 331 19.73 -27.05 66.91
#